data_AF-A0A950HRQ6-F1
#
_entry.id   AF-A0A950HRQ6-F1
#
_cell.length_a   1.000
_cell.length_b   1.000
_cell.length_c   1.000
_cell.angle_alpha   90.00
_cell.angle_beta   90.00
_cell.angle_gamma   90.00
#
_symmetry.space_group_name_H-M   'P 1'
#
loop_
_entity.id
_entity.type
_entity.pdbx_description
1 polymer ?
#
loop_
_entity_poly.entity_id
_entity_poly.type
_entity_poly.pdbx_seq_one_letter_code
_entity_poly.pdbx_strand_id
1 'polypeptide(L)'
;PLLRLIAGSLVAVAMVVMIGRGVMSGVATSTEISAFAVVYALVVGGLAFRELTLRSVVRLFVHSASMASGILFIVAAASSFSFALTVEQIPQYLSDGLTAFGQANGSGAYLVAATALMIAFGSVLEGAPALIIWGPLLTPIAQRLGVHPLHFGTVMVIAMGLGLFSPPVGLGLYATCAITGTETTKVARPMLKYLAVLFLGLLVLIFVPDFSLWLPGKLGMR
;
A
#
# COMPACT_ATOMS: atom_id res chain seq x y z
N PRO A 1 -20.19 33.44 -18.27
CA PRO A 1 -20.21 31.96 -18.45
C PRO A 1 -18.83 31.31 -18.23
N LEU A 2 -17.77 31.78 -18.90
CA LEU A 2 -16.42 31.23 -18.76
C LEU A 2 -15.83 31.40 -17.34
N LEU A 3 -16.04 32.56 -16.70
CA LEU A 3 -15.51 32.84 -15.35
C LEU A 3 -16.10 31.93 -14.26
N ARG A 4 -17.37 31.51 -14.39
CA ARG A 4 -18.01 30.57 -13.45
C ARG A 4 -17.51 29.14 -13.65
N LEU A 5 -17.22 28.75 -14.89
CA LEU A 5 -16.60 27.46 -15.22
C LEU A 5 -15.16 27.39 -14.71
N ILE A 6 -14.38 28.46 -14.90
CA ILE A 6 -13.02 28.58 -14.36
C ILE A 6 -13.06 28.52 -12.83
N ALA A 7 -13.93 29.29 -12.18
CA ALA A 7 -14.08 29.25 -10.72
C ALA A 7 -14.48 27.86 -10.21
N GLY A 8 -15.43 27.17 -10.88
CA GLY A 8 -15.83 25.81 -10.52
C GLY A 8 -14.69 24.79 -10.71
N SER A 9 -13.90 24.91 -11.77
CA SER A 9 -12.74 24.04 -12.00
C SER A 9 -11.62 24.27 -10.98
N LEU A 10 -11.41 25.53 -10.54
CA LEU A 10 -10.39 25.90 -9.56
C LEU A 10 -10.63 25.20 -8.21
N VAL A 11 -11.89 25.03 -7.84
CA VAL A 11 -12.32 24.36 -6.62
C VAL A 11 -11.98 22.86 -6.64
N ALA A 12 -12.14 22.19 -7.78
CA ALA A 12 -11.72 20.79 -7.93
C ALA A 12 -10.20 20.65 -7.85
N VAL A 13 -9.46 21.56 -8.48
CA VAL A 13 -7.99 21.60 -8.41
C VAL A 13 -7.51 21.88 -6.98
N ALA A 14 -8.19 22.77 -6.26
CA ALA A 14 -7.87 23.08 -4.87
C ALA A 14 -7.99 21.83 -3.97
N MET A 15 -9.00 20.99 -4.18
CA MET A 15 -9.12 19.70 -3.48
C MET A 15 -7.93 18.78 -3.76
N VAL A 16 -7.52 18.64 -5.03
CA VAL A 16 -6.36 17.80 -5.42
C VAL A 16 -5.07 18.31 -4.78
N VAL A 17 -4.85 19.63 -4.81
CA VAL A 17 -3.67 20.26 -4.19
C VAL A 17 -3.70 20.10 -2.66
N MET A 18 -4.88 20.24 -2.04
CA MET A 18 -5.05 20.05 -0.59
C MET A 18 -4.69 18.62 -0.18
N ILE A 19 -5.18 17.61 -0.90
CA ILE A 19 -4.85 16.22 -0.63
C ILE A 19 -3.34 15.99 -0.83
N GLY A 20 -2.80 16.40 -1.98
CA GLY A 20 -1.38 16.20 -2.29
C GLY A 20 -0.45 16.86 -1.28
N ARG A 21 -0.70 18.12 -0.92
CA ARG A 21 0.09 18.83 0.08
C ARG A 21 -0.11 18.29 1.48
N GLY A 22 -1.33 17.90 1.84
CA GLY A 22 -1.63 17.32 3.15
C GLY A 22 -0.82 16.04 3.36
N VAL A 23 -0.74 15.17 2.35
CA VAL A 23 -0.03 13.90 2.46
C VAL A 23 1.48 14.16 2.53
N MET A 24 2.00 15.05 1.69
CA MET A 24 3.43 15.36 1.64
C MET A 24 3.93 16.13 2.87
N SER A 25 3.09 16.93 3.53
CA SER A 25 3.50 17.68 4.71
C SER A 25 3.62 16.83 5.97
N GLY A 26 3.12 15.59 5.95
CA GLY A 26 3.18 14.66 7.09
C GLY A 26 2.38 15.10 8.32
N VAL A 27 1.53 16.13 8.18
CA VAL A 27 0.73 16.69 9.28
C VAL A 27 -0.39 15.73 9.69
N ALA A 28 -0.88 14.93 8.73
CA ALA A 28 -1.92 13.95 8.92
C ALA A 28 -1.67 12.76 7.98
N THR A 29 -2.23 11.58 8.29
CA THR A 29 -2.10 10.41 7.43
C THR A 29 -3.13 10.46 6.29
N SER A 30 -2.98 9.56 5.32
CA SER A 30 -3.85 9.52 4.14
C SER A 30 -5.32 9.34 4.51
N THR A 31 -5.64 8.71 5.64
CA THR A 31 -7.02 8.50 6.10
C THR A 31 -7.62 9.79 6.63
N GLU A 32 -6.91 10.56 7.46
CA GLU A 32 -7.42 11.84 7.96
C GLU A 32 -7.54 12.87 6.84
N ILE A 33 -6.59 12.89 5.90
CA ILE A 33 -6.64 13.81 4.74
C ILE A 33 -7.85 13.51 3.86
N SER A 34 -8.20 12.23 3.70
CA SER A 34 -9.42 11.84 2.99
C SER A 34 -10.68 12.32 3.72
N ALA A 35 -10.70 12.30 5.06
CA ALA A 35 -11.80 12.86 5.83
C ALA A 35 -11.94 14.37 5.62
N PHE A 36 -10.83 15.12 5.61
CA PHE A 36 -10.83 16.55 5.26
C PHE A 36 -11.33 16.80 3.84
N ALA A 37 -10.97 15.94 2.88
CA ALA A 37 -11.47 16.04 1.51
C ALA A 37 -12.99 15.85 1.42
N VAL A 38 -13.56 14.91 2.20
CA VAL A 38 -15.03 14.73 2.27
C VAL A 38 -15.71 15.95 2.88
N VAL A 39 -15.17 16.50 3.98
CA VAL A 39 -15.71 17.72 4.58
C VAL A 39 -15.66 18.89 3.58
N TYR A 40 -14.54 19.07 2.90
CA TYR A 40 -14.39 20.06 1.85
C TYR A 40 -15.42 19.87 0.74
N ALA A 41 -15.60 18.63 0.24
CA ALA A 41 -16.59 18.31 -0.78
C ALA A 41 -18.02 18.65 -0.36
N LEU A 42 -18.39 18.39 0.91
CA LEU A 42 -19.71 18.72 1.45
C LEU A 42 -19.92 20.24 1.56
N VAL A 43 -18.93 20.97 2.08
CA VAL A 43 -18.99 22.42 2.23
C VAL A 43 -19.12 23.09 0.85
N VAL A 44 -18.29 22.69 -0.10
CA VAL A 44 -18.28 23.23 -1.45
C VAL A 44 -19.54 22.84 -2.23
N GLY A 45 -19.93 21.57 -2.20
CA GLY A 45 -21.14 21.10 -2.88
C GLY A 45 -22.41 21.73 -2.33
N GLY A 46 -22.43 22.03 -1.02
CA GLY A 46 -23.57 22.67 -0.35
C GLY A 46 -23.61 24.19 -0.53
N LEU A 47 -22.49 24.89 -0.37
CA LEU A 47 -22.46 26.36 -0.38
C LEU A 47 -22.16 26.96 -1.76
N ALA A 48 -21.20 26.39 -2.50
CA ALA A 48 -20.74 26.94 -3.77
C ALA A 48 -21.59 26.46 -4.96
N PHE A 49 -21.84 25.16 -5.05
CA PHE A 49 -22.68 24.58 -6.12
C PHE A 49 -24.17 24.54 -5.75
N ARG A 50 -24.50 24.48 -4.45
CA ARG A 50 -25.88 24.38 -3.93
C ARG A 50 -26.67 23.19 -4.48
N GLU A 51 -25.99 22.09 -4.75
CA GLU A 51 -26.56 20.86 -5.33
C GLU A 51 -26.85 19.79 -4.27
N LEU A 52 -26.37 19.97 -3.04
CA LEU A 52 -26.54 19.00 -1.96
C LEU A 52 -27.82 19.25 -1.16
N THR A 53 -28.66 18.22 -1.08
CA THR A 53 -29.81 18.13 -0.16
C THR A 53 -29.50 17.11 0.92
N LEU A 54 -30.15 17.20 2.10
CA LEU A 54 -29.94 16.20 3.15
C LEU A 54 -30.22 14.77 2.67
N ARG A 55 -31.23 14.60 1.80
CA ARG A 55 -31.56 13.30 1.19
C ARG A 55 -30.47 12.81 0.23
N SER A 56 -29.85 13.69 -0.56
CA SER A 56 -28.75 13.29 -1.46
C SER A 56 -27.50 12.93 -0.67
N VAL A 57 -27.19 13.68 0.39
CA VAL A 57 -26.07 13.39 1.30
C VAL A 57 -26.25 12.01 1.94
N VAL A 58 -27.40 11.73 2.56
CA VAL A 58 -27.67 10.40 3.15
C VAL A 58 -27.53 9.29 2.10
N ARG A 59 -28.06 9.49 0.88
CA ARG A 59 -27.95 8.51 -0.20
C ARG A 59 -26.48 8.24 -0.58
N LEU A 60 -25.65 9.29 -0.67
CA LEU A 60 -24.22 9.16 -0.96
C LEU A 60 -23.49 8.39 0.14
N PHE A 61 -23.78 8.66 1.41
CA PHE A 61 -23.19 7.91 2.52
C PHE A 61 -23.57 6.43 2.49
N VAL A 62 -24.84 6.11 2.26
CA VAL A 62 -25.30 4.71 2.16
C VAL A 62 -24.60 4.01 0.99
N HIS A 63 -24.54 4.64 -0.18
CA HIS A 63 -23.86 4.07 -1.35
C HIS A 63 -22.36 3.83 -1.09
N SER A 64 -21.67 4.82 -0.52
CA SER A 64 -20.25 4.70 -0.16
C SER A 64 -20.01 3.61 0.89
N ALA A 65 -20.88 3.51 1.90
CA ALA A 65 -20.80 2.46 2.91
C ALA A 65 -21.03 1.06 2.31
N SER A 66 -21.97 0.94 1.37
CA SER A 66 -22.21 -0.32 0.65
C SER A 66 -21.04 -0.73 -0.23
N MET A 67 -20.32 0.21 -0.85
CA MET A 67 -19.08 -0.12 -1.58
C MET A 67 -17.94 -0.50 -0.63
N ALA A 68 -17.80 0.21 0.49
CA ALA A 68 -16.74 -0.06 1.47
C ALA A 68 -16.93 -1.40 2.21
N SER A 69 -18.17 -1.87 2.40
CA SER A 69 -18.46 -3.08 3.17
C SER A 69 -17.80 -4.33 2.59
N GLY A 70 -17.77 -4.48 1.26
CA GLY A 70 -17.12 -5.61 0.60
C GLY A 70 -15.61 -5.65 0.88
N ILE A 71 -14.96 -4.50 0.88
CA ILE A 71 -13.53 -4.37 1.17
C ILE A 71 -13.28 -4.64 2.65
N LEU A 72 -14.06 -4.02 3.54
CA LEU A 72 -13.92 -4.19 4.98
C LEU A 72 -14.14 -5.65 5.40
N PHE A 73 -15.02 -6.37 4.73
CA PHE A 73 -15.22 -7.80 4.94
C PHE A 73 -13.96 -8.62 4.57
N ILE A 74 -13.38 -8.34 3.40
CA ILE A 74 -12.12 -8.99 2.96
C ILE A 74 -10.98 -8.68 3.95
N VAL A 75 -10.84 -7.42 4.38
CA VAL A 75 -9.82 -6.99 5.34
C VAL A 75 -10.02 -7.61 6.73
N ALA A 76 -11.27 -7.75 7.19
CA ALA A 76 -11.58 -8.41 8.47
C ALA A 76 -11.21 -9.91 8.45
N ALA A 77 -11.50 -10.60 7.35
CA ALA A 77 -11.09 -11.99 7.16
C ALA A 77 -9.55 -12.13 7.12
N ALA A 78 -8.86 -11.25 6.37
CA ALA A 78 -7.41 -11.24 6.28
C ALA A 78 -6.74 -10.93 7.65
N SER A 79 -7.29 -10.00 8.40
CA SER A 79 -6.83 -9.66 9.76
C SER A 79 -6.97 -10.86 10.71
N SER A 80 -8.09 -11.58 10.64
CA SER A 80 -8.31 -12.78 11.47
C SER A 80 -7.30 -13.88 11.13
N PHE A 81 -6.99 -14.06 9.84
CA PHE A 81 -5.95 -14.99 9.40
C PHE A 81 -4.55 -14.55 9.87
N SER A 82 -4.22 -13.26 9.74
CA SER A 82 -2.95 -12.70 10.25
C SER A 82 -2.78 -12.95 11.75
N PHE A 83 -3.86 -12.79 12.51
CA PHE A 83 -3.85 -13.08 13.95
C PHE A 83 -3.61 -14.56 14.22
N ALA A 84 -4.29 -15.46 13.51
CA ALA A 84 -4.08 -16.90 13.64
C ALA A 84 -2.62 -17.31 13.34
N LEU A 85 -2.02 -16.77 12.27
CA LEU A 85 -0.61 -17.01 11.95
C LEU A 85 0.33 -16.56 13.07
N THR A 86 0.00 -15.44 13.71
CA THR A 86 0.80 -14.88 14.82
C THR A 86 0.71 -15.77 16.05
N VAL A 87 -0.49 -16.29 16.36
CA VAL A 87 -0.71 -17.25 17.46
C VAL A 87 0.07 -18.55 17.22
N GLU A 88 0.08 -19.06 15.99
CA GLU A 88 0.86 -20.24 15.59
C GLU A 88 2.37 -19.97 15.46
N GLN A 89 2.83 -18.75 15.75
CA GLN A 89 4.22 -18.31 15.63
C GLN A 89 4.86 -18.54 14.24
N ILE A 90 4.04 -18.68 13.19
CA ILE A 90 4.52 -18.89 11.81
C ILE A 90 5.51 -17.79 11.37
N PRO A 91 5.27 -16.49 11.65
CA PRO A 91 6.24 -15.44 11.33
C PRO A 91 7.61 -15.65 11.97
N GLN A 92 7.66 -16.17 13.20
CA GLN A 92 8.90 -16.43 13.93
C GLN A 92 9.66 -17.60 13.29
N TYR A 93 8.99 -18.74 13.07
CA TYR A 93 9.58 -19.91 12.44
C TYR A 93 10.18 -19.61 11.05
N LEU A 94 9.47 -18.82 10.24
CA LEU A 94 9.95 -18.40 8.93
C LEU A 94 11.16 -17.46 9.05
N SER A 95 11.11 -16.51 9.99
CA SER A 95 12.23 -15.57 10.23
C SER A 95 13.51 -16.29 10.67
N ASP A 96 13.38 -17.30 11.54
CA ASP A 96 14.51 -18.12 12.00
C ASP A 96 15.10 -18.93 10.83
N GLY A 97 14.24 -19.52 9.99
CA GLY A 97 14.66 -20.21 8.76
C GLY A 97 15.38 -19.30 7.77
N LEU A 98 14.86 -18.08 7.54
CA LEU A 98 15.51 -17.08 6.71
C LEU A 98 16.86 -16.64 7.29
N THR A 99 16.97 -16.55 8.62
CA THR A 99 18.23 -16.21 9.30
C THR A 99 19.29 -17.27 9.03
N ALA A 100 18.95 -18.54 9.25
CA ALA A 100 19.86 -19.66 9.01
C ALA A 100 20.30 -19.71 7.54
N PHE A 101 19.35 -19.52 6.61
CA PHE A 101 19.64 -19.47 5.18
C PHE A 101 20.56 -18.29 4.81
N GLY A 102 20.30 -17.10 5.36
CA GLY A 102 21.10 -15.90 5.12
C GLY A 102 22.51 -15.99 5.68
N GLN A 103 22.69 -16.61 6.84
CA GLN A 103 24.03 -16.86 7.40
C GLN A 103 24.84 -17.82 6.55
N ALA A 104 24.21 -18.83 5.95
CA ALA A 104 24.88 -19.81 5.10
C ALA A 104 25.22 -19.28 3.69
N ASN A 105 24.39 -18.40 3.12
CA ASN A 105 24.46 -18.00 1.71
C ASN A 105 24.78 -16.51 1.47
N GLY A 106 24.85 -15.71 2.55
CA GLY A 106 25.18 -14.29 2.49
C GLY A 106 23.99 -13.34 2.32
N SER A 107 24.29 -12.04 2.30
CA SER A 107 23.31 -10.95 2.33
C SER A 107 22.40 -10.88 1.09
N GLY A 108 22.91 -11.16 -0.09
CA GLY A 108 22.12 -11.18 -1.33
C GLY A 108 21.09 -12.31 -1.34
N ALA A 109 21.48 -13.51 -0.89
CA ALA A 109 20.57 -14.65 -0.78
C ALA A 109 19.48 -14.40 0.26
N TYR A 110 19.85 -13.78 1.40
CA TYR A 110 18.89 -13.34 2.41
C TYR A 110 17.87 -12.34 1.85
N LEU A 111 18.32 -11.31 1.13
CA LEU A 111 17.44 -10.30 0.52
C LEU A 111 16.45 -10.92 -0.46
N VAL A 112 16.90 -11.84 -1.32
CA VAL A 112 16.02 -12.53 -2.27
C VAL A 112 15.01 -13.42 -1.54
N ALA A 113 15.43 -14.16 -0.51
CA ALA A 113 14.54 -14.99 0.28
C ALA A 113 13.49 -14.17 1.05
N ALA A 114 13.91 -13.07 1.69
CA ALA A 114 13.01 -12.14 2.38
C ALA A 114 12.02 -11.48 1.41
N THR A 115 12.48 -11.11 0.21
CA THR A 115 11.63 -10.56 -0.85
C THR A 115 10.57 -11.58 -1.28
N ALA A 116 10.97 -12.83 -1.54
CA ALA A 116 10.04 -13.89 -1.94
C ALA A 116 8.99 -14.16 -0.86
N LEU A 117 9.42 -14.19 0.41
CA LEU A 117 8.51 -14.29 1.56
C LEU A 117 7.51 -13.13 1.58
N MET A 118 7.97 -11.89 1.43
CA MET A 118 7.11 -10.71 1.44
C MET A 118 6.15 -10.66 0.24
N ILE A 119 6.54 -11.13 -0.94
CA ILE A 119 5.62 -11.27 -2.09
C ILE A 119 4.54 -12.30 -1.78
N ALA A 120 4.93 -13.47 -1.27
CA ALA A 120 4.00 -14.56 -0.98
C ALA A 120 2.98 -14.14 0.08
N PHE A 121 3.45 -13.63 1.23
CA PHE A 121 2.57 -13.20 2.31
C PHE A 121 1.85 -11.88 2.02
N GLY A 122 2.44 -10.98 1.24
CA GLY A 122 1.78 -9.76 0.78
C GLY A 122 0.59 -10.02 -0.13
N SER A 123 0.51 -11.20 -0.77
CA SER A 123 -0.67 -11.59 -1.55
C SER A 123 -1.87 -11.98 -0.69
N VAL A 124 -1.62 -12.52 0.51
CA VAL A 124 -2.66 -13.07 1.40
C VAL A 124 -2.98 -12.12 2.56
N LEU A 125 -2.00 -11.34 3.00
CA LEU A 125 -2.13 -10.41 4.10
C LEU A 125 -2.31 -8.99 3.58
N GLU A 126 -3.09 -8.21 4.33
CA GLU A 126 -3.12 -6.78 4.16
C GLU A 126 -1.73 -6.21 4.50
N GLY A 127 -1.30 -5.17 3.78
CA GLY A 127 0.10 -4.77 3.78
C GLY A 127 0.60 -4.26 5.13
N ALA A 128 -0.23 -3.51 5.87
CA ALA A 128 0.19 -2.97 7.16
C ALA A 128 0.52 -4.08 8.20
N PRO A 129 -0.34 -5.09 8.43
CA PRO A 129 -0.05 -6.21 9.33
C PRO A 129 1.27 -6.93 9.01
N ALA A 130 1.54 -7.22 7.73
CA ALA A 130 2.73 -7.96 7.34
C ALA A 130 4.02 -7.21 7.71
N LEU A 131 4.10 -5.91 7.44
CA LEU A 131 5.27 -5.09 7.78
C LEU A 131 5.42 -4.90 9.29
N ILE A 132 4.32 -4.78 10.03
CA ILE A 132 4.36 -4.66 11.50
C ILE A 132 4.93 -5.92 12.14
N ILE A 133 4.60 -7.10 11.59
CA ILE A 133 5.07 -8.38 12.11
C ILE A 133 6.52 -8.65 11.68
N TRP A 134 6.81 -8.66 10.38
CA TRP A 134 8.15 -9.06 9.88
C TRP A 134 9.17 -7.94 9.87
N GLY A 135 8.76 -6.67 9.82
CA GLY A 135 9.67 -5.53 9.88
C GLY A 135 10.67 -5.62 11.04
N PRO A 136 10.22 -5.73 12.31
CA PRO A 136 11.13 -5.83 13.45
C PRO A 136 11.88 -7.18 13.52
N LEU A 137 11.32 -8.26 12.96
CA LEU A 137 11.97 -9.58 12.96
C LEU A 137 13.13 -9.63 11.96
N LEU A 138 12.92 -9.15 10.73
CA LEU A 138 13.85 -9.30 9.62
C LEU A 138 14.92 -8.20 9.56
N THR A 139 14.55 -6.95 9.85
CA THR A 139 15.48 -5.80 9.78
C THR A 139 16.79 -5.98 10.57
N PRO A 140 16.79 -6.43 11.84
CA PRO A 140 18.03 -6.58 12.60
C PRO A 140 18.95 -7.66 12.02
N ILE A 141 18.40 -8.68 11.37
CA ILE A 141 19.19 -9.72 10.68
C ILE A 141 19.82 -9.14 9.43
N ALA A 142 19.04 -8.39 8.64
CA ALA A 142 19.53 -7.70 7.45
C ALA A 142 20.74 -6.80 7.79
N GLN A 143 20.65 -6.05 8.89
CA GLN A 143 21.74 -5.20 9.39
C GLN A 143 23.00 -6.01 9.75
N ARG A 144 22.85 -7.15 10.43
CA ARG A 144 23.98 -8.04 10.77
C ARG A 144 24.67 -8.61 9.54
N LEU A 145 23.92 -8.79 8.45
CA LEU A 145 24.43 -9.23 7.15
C LEU A 145 24.99 -8.07 6.31
N GLY A 146 25.03 -6.84 6.84
CA GLY A 146 25.58 -5.66 6.16
C GLY A 146 24.60 -4.95 5.23
N VAL A 147 23.31 -5.28 5.28
CA VAL A 147 22.27 -4.60 4.51
C VAL A 147 21.79 -3.35 5.25
N HIS A 148 21.75 -2.22 4.55
CA HIS A 148 21.26 -0.97 5.12
C HIS A 148 19.74 -1.03 5.43
N PRO A 149 19.26 -0.60 6.61
CA PRO A 149 17.84 -0.67 6.99
C PRO A 149 16.90 0.02 6.00
N LEU A 150 17.26 1.22 5.53
CA LEU A 150 16.48 1.95 4.53
C LEU A 150 16.35 1.16 3.22
N HIS A 151 17.44 0.55 2.76
CA HIS A 151 17.42 -0.27 1.56
C HIS A 151 16.54 -1.50 1.77
N PHE A 152 16.74 -2.23 2.88
CA PHE A 152 15.92 -3.39 3.24
C PHE A 152 14.43 -3.04 3.32
N GLY A 153 14.07 -2.00 4.06
CA GLY A 153 12.68 -1.53 4.19
C GLY A 153 12.06 -1.16 2.84
N THR A 154 12.82 -0.48 1.97
CA THR A 154 12.36 -0.15 0.61
C THR A 154 12.09 -1.41 -0.21
N VAL A 155 13.00 -2.39 -0.20
CA VAL A 155 12.80 -3.67 -0.88
C VAL A 155 11.56 -4.38 -0.35
N MET A 156 11.41 -4.49 0.98
CA MET A 156 10.29 -5.21 1.61
C MET A 156 8.94 -4.56 1.32
N VAL A 157 8.84 -3.23 1.36
CA VAL A 157 7.61 -2.49 1.05
C VAL A 157 7.19 -2.69 -0.41
N ILE A 158 8.14 -2.63 -1.34
CA ILE A 158 7.85 -2.84 -2.78
C ILE A 158 7.50 -4.31 -3.05
N ALA A 159 8.23 -5.26 -2.46
CA ALA A 159 7.96 -6.69 -2.57
C ALA A 159 6.55 -7.04 -2.08
N MET A 160 6.16 -6.49 -0.94
CA MET A 160 4.82 -6.64 -0.40
C MET A 160 3.75 -6.03 -1.31
N GLY A 161 3.99 -4.82 -1.84
CA GLY A 161 3.08 -4.18 -2.79
C GLY A 161 2.89 -5.01 -4.05
N LEU A 162 3.95 -5.67 -4.53
CA LEU A 162 3.88 -6.62 -5.63
C LEU A 162 2.97 -7.81 -5.28
N GLY A 163 3.14 -8.40 -4.09
CA GLY A 163 2.26 -9.45 -3.58
C GLY A 163 0.79 -9.04 -3.54
N LEU A 164 0.51 -7.84 -3.04
CA LEU A 164 -0.85 -7.29 -2.86
C LEU A 164 -1.65 -7.23 -4.17
N PHE A 165 -0.95 -7.04 -5.29
CA PHE A 165 -1.52 -7.04 -6.64
C PHE A 165 -1.14 -8.29 -7.44
N SER A 166 -0.61 -9.36 -6.85
CA SER A 166 -0.29 -10.57 -7.61
C SER A 166 -1.52 -11.48 -7.76
N PRO A 167 -1.98 -11.80 -8.99
CA PRO A 167 -2.92 -12.91 -9.18
C PRO A 167 -2.27 -14.23 -8.72
N PRO A 168 -3.01 -15.21 -8.17
CA PRO A 168 -4.47 -15.28 -8.04
C PRO A 168 -5.04 -14.78 -6.71
N VAL A 169 -4.23 -14.46 -5.69
CA VAL A 169 -4.71 -14.21 -4.30
C VAL A 169 -4.64 -12.75 -3.87
N GLY A 170 -3.98 -11.87 -4.63
CA GLY A 170 -3.70 -10.48 -4.25
C GLY A 170 -4.93 -9.70 -3.78
N LEU A 171 -5.02 -9.45 -2.47
CA LEU A 171 -6.16 -8.77 -1.85
C LEU A 171 -6.40 -7.37 -2.43
N GLY A 172 -5.35 -6.64 -2.79
CA GLY A 172 -5.48 -5.31 -3.41
C GLY A 172 -6.10 -5.38 -4.79
N LEU A 173 -5.83 -6.44 -5.57
CA LEU A 173 -6.49 -6.67 -6.85
C LEU A 173 -8.00 -6.88 -6.65
N TYR A 174 -8.39 -7.75 -5.72
CA TYR A 174 -9.80 -8.04 -5.45
C TYR A 174 -10.54 -6.83 -4.88
N ALA A 175 -9.93 -6.11 -3.94
CA ALA A 175 -10.49 -4.88 -3.39
C ALA A 175 -10.69 -3.83 -4.49
N THR A 176 -9.71 -3.66 -5.39
CA THR A 176 -9.84 -2.74 -6.52
C THR A 176 -10.97 -3.15 -7.45
N CYS A 177 -11.05 -4.44 -7.82
CA CYS A 177 -12.12 -4.96 -8.66
C CYS A 177 -13.51 -4.78 -8.03
N ALA A 178 -13.62 -4.93 -6.70
CA ALA A 178 -14.86 -4.70 -5.98
C ALA A 178 -15.30 -3.23 -6.02
N ILE A 179 -14.36 -2.28 -5.95
CA ILE A 179 -14.64 -0.84 -6.09
C ILE A 179 -15.06 -0.48 -7.51
N THR A 180 -14.33 -0.99 -8.51
CA THR A 180 -14.54 -0.63 -9.92
C THR A 180 -15.68 -1.40 -10.57
N GLY A 181 -16.20 -2.45 -9.92
CA GLY A 181 -17.22 -3.33 -10.48
C GLY A 181 -16.73 -4.16 -11.67
N THR A 182 -15.41 -4.38 -11.79
CA THR A 182 -14.81 -5.12 -12.91
C THR A 182 -14.52 -6.56 -12.51
N GLU A 183 -14.70 -7.51 -13.43
CA GLU A 183 -14.34 -8.91 -13.19
C GLU A 183 -12.83 -9.10 -13.06
N THR A 184 -12.39 -9.78 -11.99
CA THR A 184 -10.98 -10.08 -11.73
C THR A 184 -10.30 -10.82 -12.88
N THR A 185 -11.02 -11.70 -13.59
CA THR A 185 -10.51 -12.47 -14.74
C THR A 185 -10.08 -11.56 -15.90
N LYS A 186 -10.80 -10.46 -16.12
CA LYS A 186 -10.49 -9.47 -17.17
C LYS A 186 -9.26 -8.62 -16.81
N VAL A 187 -9.03 -8.38 -15.52
CA VAL A 187 -7.94 -7.53 -15.02
C VAL A 187 -6.65 -8.32 -14.75
N ALA A 188 -6.75 -9.60 -14.37
CA ALA A 188 -5.60 -10.42 -13.98
C ALA A 188 -4.52 -10.49 -15.06
N ARG A 189 -4.90 -10.77 -16.32
CA ARG A 189 -3.93 -10.93 -17.42
C ARG A 189 -3.23 -9.62 -17.81
N PRO A 190 -3.93 -8.47 -17.99
CA PRO A 190 -3.28 -7.18 -18.14
C PRO A 190 -2.36 -6.83 -16.96
N MET A 191 -2.78 -7.13 -15.74
CA MET A 191 -2.04 -6.75 -14.55
C MET A 191 -0.71 -7.51 -14.41
N LEU A 192 -0.62 -8.76 -14.88
CA LEU A 192 0.65 -9.49 -14.93
C LEU A 192 1.74 -8.77 -15.73
N LYS A 193 1.37 -8.00 -16.77
CA LYS A 193 2.34 -7.20 -17.53
C LYS A 193 2.91 -6.07 -16.68
N TYR A 194 2.06 -5.37 -15.94
CA TYR A 194 2.50 -4.33 -15.01
C TYR A 194 3.34 -4.93 -13.87
N LEU A 195 2.92 -6.08 -13.35
CA LEU A 195 3.63 -6.80 -12.30
C LEU A 195 5.02 -7.25 -12.76
N ALA A 196 5.18 -7.67 -14.02
CA ALA A 196 6.47 -8.03 -14.58
C ALA A 196 7.42 -6.81 -14.63
N VAL A 197 6.93 -5.63 -14.99
CA VAL A 197 7.74 -4.39 -14.98
C VAL A 197 8.13 -4.01 -13.55
N LEU A 198 7.18 -4.07 -12.61
CA LEU A 198 7.44 -3.85 -11.18
C LEU A 198 8.44 -4.86 -10.61
N PHE A 199 8.35 -6.12 -11.01
CA PHE A 199 9.26 -7.19 -10.59
C PHE A 199 10.67 -6.93 -11.11
N LEU A 200 10.82 -6.50 -12.37
CA LEU A 200 12.13 -6.09 -12.92
C LEU A 200 12.71 -4.91 -12.13
N GLY A 201 11.90 -3.91 -11.82
CA GLY A 201 12.31 -2.79 -10.95
C GLY A 201 12.76 -3.25 -9.57
N LEU A 202 12.05 -4.22 -8.97
CA LEU A 202 12.38 -4.82 -7.68
C LEU A 202 13.71 -5.58 -7.74
N LEU A 203 13.99 -6.34 -8.80
CA LEU A 203 15.29 -7.00 -9.00
C LEU A 203 16.42 -5.98 -9.09
N VAL A 204 16.24 -4.90 -9.87
CA VAL A 204 17.22 -3.81 -9.94
C VAL A 204 17.45 -3.22 -8.56
N LEU A 205 16.39 -2.98 -7.79
CA LEU A 205 16.50 -2.46 -6.43
C LEU A 205 17.35 -3.40 -5.56
N ILE A 206 17.05 -4.70 -5.55
CA ILE A 206 17.76 -5.71 -4.74
C ILE A 206 19.27 -5.74 -5.03
N PHE A 207 19.66 -5.64 -6.30
CA PHE A 207 21.07 -5.75 -6.70
C PHE A 207 21.81 -4.40 -6.73
N VAL A 208 21.09 -3.29 -6.77
CA VAL A 208 21.65 -1.94 -6.88
C VAL A 208 21.16 -1.06 -5.73
N PRO A 209 21.78 -1.15 -4.54
CA PRO A 209 21.33 -0.45 -3.34
C PRO A 209 21.39 1.08 -3.46
N ASP A 210 22.22 1.60 -4.37
CA ASP A 210 22.32 3.04 -4.63
C ASP A 210 20.99 3.65 -5.08
N PHE A 211 20.09 2.91 -5.75
CA PHE A 211 18.77 3.43 -6.08
C PHE A 211 17.94 3.79 -4.84
N SER A 212 18.13 3.06 -3.74
CA SER A 212 17.45 3.36 -2.47
C SER A 212 18.23 4.33 -1.60
N LEU A 213 19.57 4.32 -1.67
CA LEU A 213 20.44 5.02 -0.71
C LEU A 213 21.00 6.35 -1.22
N TRP A 214 21.04 6.57 -2.53
CA TRP A 214 21.68 7.76 -3.12
C TRP A 214 21.03 9.07 -2.66
N LEU A 215 19.70 9.16 -2.73
CA LEU A 215 18.98 10.37 -2.35
C LEU A 215 18.94 10.58 -0.82
N PRO A 216 18.61 9.58 0.01
CA PRO A 216 18.69 9.71 1.48
C PRO A 216 20.11 10.06 1.95
N GLY A 217 21.14 9.45 1.36
CA GLY A 217 22.54 9.72 1.68
C GLY A 217 22.95 11.17 1.40
N LYS A 218 22.46 11.78 0.31
CA LYS A 218 22.67 13.20 0.02
C LYS A 218 21.89 14.14 0.95
N LEU A 219 20.76 13.69 1.49
CA LEU A 219 19.94 14.43 2.45
C LEU A 219 20.38 14.23 3.91
N GLY A 220 21.43 13.45 4.16
CA GLY A 220 21.96 13.19 5.50
C GLY A 220 21.18 12.15 6.32
N MET A 221 20.25 11.42 5.70
CA MET A 221 19.52 10.32 6.33
C MET A 221 20.36 9.04 6.24
N ARG A 222 21.00 8.66 7.35
CA ARG A 222 21.77 7.41 7.51
C ARG A 222 20.98 6.45 8.40
#